data_AF-A0A3E0EI94-F1
#
_entry.id   AF-A0A3E0EI94-F1
#
_cell.length_a   1.000
_cell.length_b   1.000
_cell.length_c   1.000
_cell.angle_alpha   90.00
_cell.angle_beta   90.00
_cell.angle_gamma   90.00
#
_symmetry.space_group_name_H-M   'P 1'
#
loop_
_entity.id
_entity.type
_entity.pdbx_description
1 polymer ?
#
loop_
_entity_poly.entity_id
_entity_poly.type
_entity_poly.pdbx_seq_one_letter_code
_entity_poly.pdbx_strand_id
1 'polypeptide(L)'
;MYSACICSILFYFLYLLIEIKKQTKWSSFFIPAAANPLLFYILPGVIYYFTLVFSFHIIPDYFREGMPGIIWSFIFSILMLFVMKICNKYKIQLHL
;
A
#
# COMPACT_ATOMS: atom_id res chain seq x y z
N MET A 1 24.72 3.59 -5.14
CA MET A 1 24.60 5.03 -5.49
C MET A 1 23.40 5.34 -6.40
N TYR A 2 22.95 4.42 -7.27
CA TYR A 2 21.75 4.64 -8.11
C TYR A 2 20.43 4.84 -7.34
N SER A 3 20.18 4.04 -6.29
CA SER A 3 18.96 4.17 -5.48
C SER A 3 18.84 5.55 -4.83
N ALA A 4 19.92 6.06 -4.22
CA ALA A 4 19.93 7.39 -3.62
C ALA A 4 19.63 8.50 -4.65
N CYS A 5 20.20 8.39 -5.85
CA CYS A 5 19.95 9.36 -6.94
C CYS A 5 18.47 9.35 -7.37
N ILE A 6 17.89 8.16 -7.55
CA ILE A 6 16.48 8.00 -7.90
C ILE A 6 15.58 8.56 -6.80
N CYS A 7 15.86 8.26 -5.52
CA CYS A 7 15.10 8.79 -4.40
C CYS A 7 15.13 10.32 -4.35
N SER A 8 16.29 10.94 -4.55
CA SER A 8 16.42 12.41 -4.57
C SER A 8 15.62 13.04 -5.70
N ILE A 9 15.69 12.47 -6.92
CA ILE A 9 14.92 12.96 -8.08
C ILE A 9 13.42 12.82 -7.84
N LEU A 10 12.99 11.67 -7.30
CA LEU A 10 11.59 11.37 -7.05
C LEU A 10 11.02 12.29 -5.96
N PHE A 11 11.78 12.54 -4.89
CA PHE A 11 11.42 13.52 -3.86
C PHE A 11 11.30 14.93 -4.43
N TYR A 12 12.27 15.37 -5.24
CA TYR A 12 12.21 16.69 -5.89
C TYR A 12 10.98 16.84 -6.80
N PHE A 13 10.65 15.80 -7.57
CA PHE A 13 9.43 15.78 -8.40
C PHE A 13 8.15 15.89 -7.56
N LEU A 14 8.06 15.12 -6.46
CA LEU A 14 6.92 15.19 -5.53
C LEU A 14 6.80 16.59 -4.91
N TYR A 15 7.92 17.19 -4.51
CA TYR A 15 7.96 18.55 -3.98
C TYR A 15 7.41 19.57 -4.98
N LEU A 16 7.88 19.53 -6.24
CA LEU A 16 7.34 20.42 -7.29
C LEU A 16 5.83 20.26 -7.48
N LEU A 17 5.34 19.03 -7.41
CA LEU A 17 3.94 18.72 -7.68
C LEU A 17 3.01 19.10 -6.50
N ILE A 18 3.46 18.86 -5.27
CA ILE A 18 2.69 19.11 -4.05
C ILE A 18 2.81 20.57 -3.61
N GLU A 19 4.03 21.10 -3.49
CA GLU A 19 4.26 22.45 -2.92
C GLU A 19 4.08 23.55 -3.95
N ILE A 20 4.69 23.42 -5.14
CA ILE A 20 4.63 24.49 -6.15
C ILE A 20 3.31 24.46 -6.91
N LYS A 21 2.92 23.30 -7.44
CA LYS A 21 1.69 23.15 -8.24
C LYS A 21 0.43 23.00 -7.38
N LYS A 22 0.54 22.79 -6.07
CA LYS A 22 -0.58 22.60 -5.12
C LYS A 22 -1.56 21.49 -5.54
N GLN A 23 -1.10 20.55 -6.36
CA GLN A 23 -1.92 19.42 -6.81
C GLN A 23 -1.86 18.33 -5.74
N THR A 24 -2.79 18.39 -4.78
CA THR A 24 -2.86 17.43 -3.65
C THR A 24 -4.00 16.42 -3.80
N LYS A 25 -4.91 16.60 -4.76
CA LYS A 25 -6.11 15.74 -4.89
C LYS A 25 -5.78 14.26 -5.07
N TRP A 26 -4.73 13.94 -5.81
CA TRP A 26 -4.23 12.58 -6.00
C TRP A 26 -3.68 11.93 -4.72
N SER A 27 -3.17 12.71 -3.76
CA SER A 27 -2.67 12.17 -2.49
C SER A 27 -3.80 11.65 -1.60
N SER A 28 -5.04 12.11 -1.82
CA SER A 28 -6.23 11.63 -1.09
C SER A 28 -6.44 10.13 -1.15
N PHE A 29 -5.94 9.48 -2.20
CA PHE A 29 -5.96 8.03 -2.33
C PHE A 29 -5.05 7.32 -1.31
N PHE A 30 -3.94 7.96 -0.91
CA PHE A 30 -2.95 7.42 0.02
C PHE A 30 -3.16 7.89 1.47
N ILE A 31 -3.93 8.97 1.69
CA ILE A 31 -4.34 9.44 3.03
C ILE A 31 -4.83 8.32 3.97
N PRO A 32 -5.70 7.37 3.56
CA PRO A 32 -6.16 6.32 4.47
C PRO A 32 -5.03 5.45 5.03
N ALA A 33 -3.98 5.20 4.25
CA ALA A 33 -2.80 4.48 4.73
C ALA A 33 -1.91 5.33 5.65
N ALA A 34 -1.81 6.63 5.37
CA ALA A 34 -1.06 7.56 6.21
C ALA A 34 -1.72 7.84 7.57
N ALA A 35 -3.06 7.71 7.66
CA ALA A 35 -3.79 7.96 8.90
C ALA A 35 -3.43 7.00 10.04
N ASN A 36 -3.14 5.73 9.73
CA ASN A 36 -2.73 4.72 10.71
C ASN A 36 -1.66 3.80 10.09
N PRO A 37 -0.40 4.27 9.99
CA PRO A 37 0.67 3.55 9.30
C PRO A 37 0.98 2.20 9.96
N LEU A 38 0.81 2.10 11.28
CA LEU A 38 0.99 0.89 12.08
C LEU A 38 0.04 -0.22 11.63
N LEU A 39 -1.25 0.08 11.48
CA LEU A 39 -2.23 -0.88 11.01
C LEU A 39 -1.95 -1.28 9.56
N PHE A 40 -1.59 -0.32 8.69
CA PHE A 40 -1.25 -0.62 7.30
C PHE A 40 -0.05 -1.56 7.16
N TYR A 41 0.94 -1.45 8.06
CA TYR A 41 2.12 -2.33 8.08
C TYR A 41 1.78 -3.77 8.51
N ILE A 42 0.87 -3.93 9.47
CA ILE A 42 0.51 -5.24 10.04
C ILE A 42 -0.56 -5.96 9.21
N LEU A 43 -1.44 -5.20 8.55
CA LEU A 43 -2.60 -5.70 7.80
C LEU A 43 -2.25 -6.78 6.74
N PRO A 44 -1.18 -6.67 5.92
CA PRO A 44 -0.84 -7.73 4.97
C PRO A 44 -0.54 -9.05 5.67
N GLY A 45 0.15 -9.00 6.81
CA GLY A 45 0.45 -10.18 7.63
C GLY A 45 -0.82 -10.81 8.19
N VAL A 46 -1.74 -10.01 8.72
CA VAL A 46 -3.04 -10.50 9.22
C VAL A 46 -3.82 -11.22 8.13
N ILE A 47 -3.90 -10.64 6.93
CA ILE A 47 -4.59 -11.28 5.79
C ILE A 47 -3.90 -12.58 5.40
N TYR A 48 -2.57 -12.61 5.36
CA TYR A 48 -1.82 -13.83 5.05
C TYR A 48 -2.10 -14.97 6.03
N TYR A 49 -2.04 -14.70 7.34
CA TYR A 49 -2.33 -15.73 8.35
C TYR A 49 -3.80 -16.15 8.37
N PHE A 50 -4.73 -15.21 8.15
CA PHE A 50 -6.15 -15.53 8.01
C PHE A 50 -6.37 -16.52 6.85
N THR A 51 -5.74 -16.24 5.71
CA THR A 51 -5.79 -17.05 4.50
C THR A 51 -5.26 -18.47 4.72
N LEU A 52 -4.15 -18.59 5.46
CA LEU A 52 -3.59 -19.89 5.84
C LEU A 52 -4.54 -20.72 6.71
N VAL A 53 -5.21 -20.10 7.69
CA VAL A 53 -6.17 -20.80 8.58
C VAL A 53 -7.34 -21.38 7.80
N PHE A 54 -7.84 -20.67 6.79
CA PHE A 54 -8.94 -21.15 5.93
C PHE A 54 -8.47 -22.07 4.79
N SER A 55 -7.17 -22.37 4.68
CA SER A 55 -6.57 -23.14 3.58
C SER A 55 -6.98 -22.63 2.19
N PHE A 56 -7.26 -21.33 2.09
CA PHE A 56 -7.59 -20.68 0.83
C PHE A 56 -6.29 -20.13 0.25
N HIS A 57 -6.01 -20.36 -1.03
CA HIS A 57 -4.83 -19.78 -1.67
C HIS A 57 -5.22 -18.48 -2.37
N ILE A 58 -5.11 -17.33 -1.68
CA ILE A 58 -5.34 -16.01 -2.30
C ILE A 58 -4.35 -15.77 -3.46
N ILE A 59 -3.15 -16.35 -3.38
CA ILE A 59 -2.12 -16.24 -4.41
C ILE A 59 -1.95 -17.63 -5.02
N PRO A 60 -2.46 -17.88 -6.24
CA PRO A 60 -2.13 -19.09 -6.98
C PRO A 60 -0.62 -19.11 -7.21
N ASP A 61 0.04 -20.27 -7.09
CA ASP A 61 1.51 -20.35 -7.19
C ASP A 61 2.06 -19.76 -8.51
N TYR A 62 1.25 -19.76 -9.56
CA TYR A 62 1.57 -19.12 -10.84
C TYR A 62 1.74 -17.58 -10.77
N PHE A 63 1.12 -16.91 -9.80
CA PHE A 63 1.19 -15.46 -9.60
C PHE A 63 2.30 -15.05 -8.62
N ARG A 64 3.22 -15.95 -8.27
CA ARG A 64 4.32 -15.64 -7.34
C ARG A 64 5.58 -15.20 -8.06
N GLU A 65 5.68 -15.46 -9.37
CA GLU A 65 6.93 -15.29 -10.12
C GLU A 65 6.72 -14.54 -11.44
N GLY A 66 7.77 -13.86 -11.91
CA GLY A 66 7.80 -13.17 -13.19
C GLY A 66 6.79 -12.02 -13.33
N MET A 67 6.34 -11.79 -14.56
CA MET A 67 5.36 -10.75 -14.90
C MET A 67 4.02 -10.86 -14.17
N PRO A 68 3.39 -12.05 -14.01
CA PRO A 68 2.12 -12.15 -13.29
C PRO A 68 2.27 -11.76 -11.81
N GLY A 69 3.42 -12.03 -11.18
CA GLY A 69 3.69 -11.59 -9.81
C GLY A 69 3.81 -10.08 -9.63
N ILE A 70 4.36 -9.37 -10.63
CA ILE A 70 4.40 -7.89 -10.62
C ILE A 70 2.99 -7.32 -10.67
N ILE A 71 2.16 -7.82 -11.60
CA ILE A 71 0.77 -7.39 -11.74
C ILE A 71 -0.01 -7.68 -10.45
N TRP A 72 0.18 -8.87 -9.88
CA TRP A 72 -0.49 -9.25 -8.65
C TRP A 72 -0.06 -8.39 -7.46
N SER A 73 1.22 -8.10 -7.33
CA SER A 73 1.75 -7.22 -6.27
C SER A 73 1.18 -5.81 -6.36
N PHE A 74 1.00 -5.30 -7.59
CA PHE A 74 0.38 -4.00 -7.83
C PHE A 74 -1.10 -4.00 -7.43
N ILE A 75 -1.87 -5.00 -7.88
CA ILE A 75 -3.29 -5.16 -7.52
C ILE A 75 -3.44 -5.32 -6.01
N PHE A 76 -2.63 -6.17 -5.39
CA PHE A 76 -2.61 -6.40 -3.95
C PHE A 76 -2.35 -5.09 -3.19
N SER A 77 -1.35 -4.30 -3.60
CA SER A 77 -1.06 -3.01 -2.97
C SER A 77 -2.26 -2.04 -3.01
N ILE A 78 -2.99 -2.00 -4.13
CA ILE A 78 -4.22 -1.20 -4.27
C ILE A 78 -5.32 -1.73 -3.35
N LEU A 79 -5.51 -3.05 -3.30
CA LEU A 79 -6.50 -3.68 -2.41
C LEU A 79 -6.21 -3.35 -0.94
N MET A 80 -4.95 -3.34 -0.51
CA MET A 80 -4.57 -2.99 0.86
C MET A 80 -4.98 -1.56 1.22
N LEU A 81 -4.83 -0.59 0.29
CA LEU A 81 -5.31 0.78 0.51
C LEU A 81 -6.84 0.83 0.66
N PHE A 82 -7.57 -0.01 -0.07
CA PHE A 82 -9.02 -0.11 0.04
C PHE A 82 -9.47 -0.75 1.36
N VAL A 83 -8.83 -1.85 1.78
CA VAL A 83 -9.07 -2.46 3.09
C VAL A 83 -8.77 -1.47 4.21
N MET A 84 -7.67 -0.72 4.10
CA MET A 84 -7.32 0.34 5.04
C MET A 84 -8.40 1.41 5.15
N LYS A 85 -8.94 1.86 4.01
CA LYS A 85 -10.06 2.81 3.97
C LYS A 85 -11.30 2.25 4.68
N ILE A 86 -11.58 0.95 4.53
CA ILE A 86 -12.68 0.26 5.22
C ILE A 86 -12.41 0.20 6.74
N CYS A 87 -11.23 -0.21 7.17
CA CYS A 87 -10.84 -0.28 8.59
C CYS A 87 -10.99 1.09 9.27
N ASN A 88 -10.50 2.15 8.62
CA ASN A 88 -10.65 3.52 9.10
C ASN A 88 -12.13 3.95 9.21
N LYS A 89 -13.00 3.52 8.27
CA LYS A 89 -14.45 3.80 8.32
C LYS A 89 -15.10 3.16 9.55
N TYR A 90 -14.69 1.95 9.92
CA TYR A 90 -15.16 1.25 11.10
C TYR A 90 -14.46 1.69 12.41
N LYS A 91 -13.62 2.74 12.35
CA LYS A 91 -12.79 3.20 13.47
C LYS A 91 -11.92 2.10 14.08
N ILE A 92 -11.55 1.09 13.28
CA ILE A 92 -10.59 0.07 13.67
C ILE A 92 -9.21 0.72 13.53
N GLN A 93 -8.69 1.20 14.65
CA GLN A 93 -7.38 1.86 14.73
C GLN A 93 -6.57 1.14 15.80
N LEU A 94 -5.36 0.73 15.44
CA LEU A 94 -4.38 0.36 16.46
C LEU A 94 -3.86 1.66 17.06
N HIS A 95 -4.36 2.00 18.23
CA HIS A 95 -3.73 2.97 19.11
C HIS A 95 -2.54 2.28 19.79
N LEU A 96 -1.38 2.93 19.74
CA LEU A 96 -0.27 2.64 20.65
C LEU A 96 -0.44 3.52 21.89
#